data_AF-A0A7J8PFL2-F1
#
_entry.id   AF-A0A7J8PFL2-F1
#
_cell.length_a   1.000
_cell.length_b   1.000
_cell.length_c   1.000
_cell.angle_alpha   90.00
_cell.angle_beta   90.00
_cell.angle_gamma   90.00
#
_symmetry.space_group_name_H-M   'P 1'
#
loop_
_entity.id
_entity.type
_entity.pdbx_description
1 polymer ?
#
loop_
_entity_poly.entity_id
_entity_poly.type
_entity_poly.pdbx_seq_one_letter_code
_entity_poly.pdbx_strand_id
1 'polypeptide(L)'
;MGGALSHEELEEWKLLYHSSLNGLSFNTFLGNISNGDEPTVLIIKDREGYIFGGFASQPWERHGDFYGDVKTFLFQLYPKASIFRPTGANSNLQWPPYAYGSVAVYVANNMHLQCAVNFSSETIPNGIGFGGRINHFGMFLSASFDQGHTFSCTTFNSPCLSKTAKICPEVIECWGVVRKGLEQETTDVVKGTVLERFKEDRHMLNLVGIANASE
;
A
#
# COMPACT_ATOMS: atom_id res chain seq x y z
N MET A 1 17.03 19.65 -35.43
CA MET A 1 16.38 18.32 -35.31
C MET A 1 17.34 17.40 -34.60
N GLY A 2 17.03 17.08 -33.35
CA GLY A 2 17.80 16.20 -32.46
C GLY A 2 16.88 15.89 -31.29
N GLY A 3 15.88 15.05 -31.56
CA GLY A 3 14.91 14.61 -30.56
C GLY A 3 15.29 13.23 -30.01
N ALA A 4 14.73 12.94 -28.83
CA ALA A 4 14.76 11.68 -28.08
C ALA A 4 16.16 11.32 -27.55
N LEU A 5 16.36 11.18 -26.24
CA LEU A 5 15.59 10.36 -25.31
C LEU A 5 15.44 11.10 -23.98
N SER A 6 14.22 11.21 -23.44
CA SER A 6 14.05 11.49 -22.00
C SER A 6 14.61 10.27 -21.28
N HIS A 7 15.60 10.45 -20.42
CA HIS A 7 16.02 9.44 -19.45
C HIS A 7 14.75 8.84 -18.83
N GLU A 8 14.42 7.58 -19.16
CA GLU A 8 13.57 6.79 -18.30
C GLU A 8 14.23 6.85 -16.93
N GLU A 9 13.53 7.47 -15.98
CA GLU A 9 13.92 7.50 -14.57
C GLU A 9 13.99 6.04 -14.12
N LEU A 10 15.18 5.45 -14.17
CA LEU A 10 15.38 4.06 -13.79
C LEU A 10 15.09 3.94 -12.30
N GLU A 11 13.88 3.48 -11.97
CA GLU A 11 13.50 3.10 -10.62
C GLU A 11 14.27 1.83 -10.25
N GLU A 12 15.12 1.90 -9.23
CA GLU A 12 15.86 0.75 -8.72
C GLU A 12 15.05 0.08 -7.62
N TRP A 13 14.83 -1.23 -7.77
CA TRP A 13 14.10 -2.03 -6.80
C TRP A 13 15.08 -2.68 -5.84
N LYS A 14 14.91 -2.37 -4.55
CA LYS A 14 15.73 -2.94 -3.47
C LYS A 14 14.88 -3.94 -2.70
N LEU A 15 15.28 -5.21 -2.67
CA LEU A 15 14.66 -6.21 -1.80
C LEU A 15 15.01 -5.87 -0.35
N LEU A 16 14.01 -5.46 0.43
CA LEU A 16 14.17 -5.08 1.84
C LEU A 16 13.95 -6.28 2.75
N TYR A 17 13.00 -7.15 2.40
CA TYR A 17 12.65 -8.30 3.23
C TYR A 17 12.16 -9.45 2.36
N HIS A 18 12.61 -10.67 2.70
CA HIS A 18 12.11 -11.91 2.13
C HIS A 18 11.92 -12.95 3.24
N SER A 19 10.70 -13.47 3.38
CA SER A 19 10.31 -14.43 4.42
C SER A 19 11.25 -15.63 4.61
N SER A 20 11.74 -16.25 3.53
CA SER A 20 12.68 -17.39 3.63
C SER A 20 14.11 -17.00 4.04
N LEU A 21 14.51 -15.74 3.82
CA LEU A 21 15.86 -15.25 4.13
C LEU A 21 15.93 -14.62 5.52
N ASN A 22 14.88 -13.89 5.90
CA ASN A 22 14.84 -13.11 7.13
C ASN A 22 13.99 -13.76 8.23
N GLY A 23 13.23 -14.81 7.92
CA GLY A 23 12.33 -15.48 8.85
C GLY A 23 11.02 -14.73 9.07
N LEU A 24 10.05 -15.39 9.72
CA LEU A 24 8.67 -14.92 9.87
C LEU A 24 8.50 -14.10 11.16
N SER A 25 8.83 -12.81 11.12
CA SER A 25 8.64 -11.91 12.25
C SER A 25 8.43 -10.48 11.80
N PHE A 26 7.36 -9.85 12.30
CA PHE A 26 7.11 -8.43 12.11
C PHE A 26 8.23 -7.54 12.64
N ASN A 27 8.89 -7.93 13.74
CA ASN A 27 10.02 -7.17 14.26
C ASN A 27 11.23 -7.25 13.34
N THR A 28 11.48 -8.42 12.75
CA THR A 28 12.53 -8.55 11.73
C THR A 28 12.17 -7.74 10.48
N PHE A 29 10.91 -7.76 10.05
CA PHE A 29 10.44 -6.93 8.94
C PHE A 29 10.69 -5.44 9.17
N LEU A 30 10.21 -4.88 10.29
CA LEU A 30 10.45 -3.48 10.63
C LEU A 30 11.94 -3.18 10.84
N GLY A 31 12.73 -4.15 11.28
CA GLY A 31 14.17 -3.98 11.45
C GLY A 31 14.96 -3.95 10.15
N ASN A 32 14.43 -4.53 9.06
CA ASN A 32 15.08 -4.50 7.74
C ASN A 32 14.68 -3.28 6.91
N ILE A 33 13.49 -2.72 7.16
CA ILE A 33 13.01 -1.52 6.46
C ILE A 33 13.55 -0.29 7.20
N SER A 34 14.39 0.48 6.52
CA SER A 34 15.00 1.70 7.09
C SER A 34 14.16 2.94 6.76
N ASN A 35 14.37 4.02 7.50
CA ASN A 35 13.82 5.33 7.14
C ASN A 35 14.41 5.77 5.78
N GLY A 36 13.56 6.09 4.80
CA GLY A 36 13.97 6.45 3.44
C GLY A 36 13.88 5.31 2.41
N ASP A 37 13.44 4.11 2.82
CA ASP A 37 13.14 3.01 1.89
C ASP A 37 11.70 3.12 1.32
N GLU A 38 10.93 4.14 1.69
CA GLU A 38 9.63 4.45 1.08
C GLU A 38 9.75 5.06 -0.34
N PRO A 39 8.79 4.78 -1.23
CA PRO A 39 7.64 3.90 -1.05
C PRO A 39 8.01 2.41 -1.11
N THR A 40 7.20 1.58 -0.46
CA THR A 40 7.41 0.12 -0.42
C THR A 40 6.27 -0.67 -1.06
N VAL A 41 6.60 -1.83 -1.62
CA VAL A 41 5.67 -2.80 -2.21
C VAL A 41 5.75 -4.09 -1.40
N LEU A 42 4.67 -4.39 -0.68
CA LEU A 42 4.52 -5.66 0.03
C LEU A 42 3.82 -6.66 -0.88
N ILE A 43 4.48 -7.77 -1.19
CA ILE A 43 3.96 -8.86 -2.04
C ILE A 43 3.79 -10.10 -1.18
N ILE A 44 2.64 -10.77 -1.34
CA ILE A 44 2.29 -12.01 -0.66
C ILE A 44 1.89 -13.03 -1.72
N LYS A 45 2.54 -14.18 -1.70
CA LYS A 45 2.03 -15.41 -2.32
C LYS A 45 1.45 -16.28 -1.23
N ASP A 46 0.18 -16.64 -1.34
CA ASP A 46 -0.44 -17.60 -0.42
C ASP A 46 -0.30 -19.06 -0.89
N ARG A 47 -0.63 -20.01 0.00
CA ARG A 47 -0.57 -21.44 -0.31
C ARG A 47 -1.61 -21.93 -1.33
N GLU A 48 -2.61 -21.11 -1.65
CA GLU A 48 -3.57 -21.38 -2.72
C GLU A 48 -3.05 -20.86 -4.09
N GLY A 49 -1.85 -20.27 -4.11
CA GLY A 49 -1.17 -19.78 -5.29
C GLY A 49 -1.56 -18.36 -5.70
N TYR A 50 -2.40 -17.66 -4.93
CA TYR A 50 -2.76 -16.27 -5.22
C TYR A 50 -1.61 -15.34 -4.88
N ILE A 51 -1.41 -14.33 -5.73
CA ILE A 51 -0.36 -13.32 -5.54
C ILE A 51 -1.03 -11.96 -5.49
N PHE A 52 -0.86 -11.27 -4.37
CA PHE A 52 -1.49 -9.99 -4.09
C PHE A 52 -0.65 -9.20 -3.10
N GLY A 53 -1.03 -7.96 -2.83
CA GLY A 53 -0.23 -7.11 -1.97
C GLY A 53 -0.76 -5.70 -1.81
N GLY A 54 0.08 -4.88 -1.21
CA GLY A 54 -0.20 -3.47 -0.98
C GLY A 54 1.02 -2.61 -1.28
N PHE A 55 0.79 -1.48 -1.93
CA PHE A 55 1.75 -0.40 -2.06
C PHE A 55 1.56 0.56 -0.89
N ALA A 56 2.61 0.78 -0.11
CA ALA A 56 2.64 1.73 1.00
C ALA A 56 3.50 2.94 0.60
N SER A 57 2.86 4.10 0.48
CA SER A 57 3.52 5.36 0.12
C SER A 57 4.26 6.02 1.28
N GLN A 58 3.90 5.64 2.51
CA GLN A 58 4.44 6.16 3.77
C GLN A 58 5.23 5.06 4.48
N PRO A 59 6.23 5.43 5.31
CA PRO A 59 7.05 4.47 6.04
C PRO A 59 6.24 3.59 6.98
N TRP A 60 6.76 2.40 7.26
CA TRP A 60 6.14 1.46 8.19
C TRP A 60 6.42 1.86 9.64
N GLU A 61 5.43 2.46 10.29
CA GLU A 61 5.52 2.85 11.69
C GLU A 61 4.71 1.93 12.61
N ARG A 62 5.20 1.75 13.83
CA ARG A 62 4.43 1.13 14.92
C ARG A 62 3.37 2.13 15.39
N HIS A 63 2.16 1.97 14.90
CA HIS A 63 1.07 2.91 15.14
C HIS A 63 -0.19 2.16 15.62
N GLY A 64 -0.82 2.63 16.70
CA GLY A 64 -2.02 2.00 17.28
C GLY A 64 -3.32 2.28 16.52
N ASP A 65 -3.25 3.13 15.50
CA ASP A 65 -4.37 3.54 14.63
C ASP A 65 -3.98 3.44 13.15
N PHE A 66 -4.96 3.57 12.26
CA PHE A 66 -4.70 3.66 10.82
C PHE A 66 -4.03 4.98 10.43
N TYR A 67 -3.14 4.91 9.45
CA TYR A 67 -2.45 6.05 8.84
C TYR A 67 -2.24 5.80 7.33
N GLY A 68 -1.58 6.73 6.65
CA GLY A 68 -1.27 6.65 5.21
C GLY A 68 -1.88 7.79 4.40
N ASP A 69 -1.63 7.78 3.09
CA ASP A 69 -2.19 8.77 2.17
C ASP A 69 -2.92 8.14 0.95
N VAL A 70 -3.50 8.98 0.11
CA VAL A 70 -4.26 8.58 -1.09
C VAL A 70 -3.44 7.79 -2.12
N LYS A 71 -2.11 7.72 -1.98
CA LYS A 71 -1.22 6.97 -2.88
C LYS A 71 -1.06 5.51 -2.45
N THR A 72 -1.39 5.14 -1.20
CA THR A 72 -1.46 3.74 -0.77
C THR A 72 -2.56 3.00 -1.54
N PHE A 73 -2.32 1.78 -2.01
CA PHE A 73 -3.33 0.98 -2.72
C PHE A 73 -3.11 -0.53 -2.54
N LEU A 74 -4.16 -1.31 -2.77
CA LEU A 74 -4.08 -2.78 -2.85
C LEU A 74 -3.97 -3.23 -4.30
N PHE A 75 -3.37 -4.40 -4.53
CA PHE A 75 -3.34 -5.02 -5.86
C PHE A 75 -3.45 -6.54 -5.77
N GLN A 76 -3.88 -7.15 -6.87
CA GLN A 76 -3.76 -8.59 -7.14
C GLN A 76 -2.98 -8.75 -8.44
N LEU A 77 -2.06 -9.72 -8.48
CA LEU A 77 -1.25 -10.07 -9.66
C LEU A 77 -1.71 -11.37 -10.28
N TYR A 78 -2.08 -12.33 -9.44
CA TYR A 78 -2.58 -13.64 -9.85
C TYR A 78 -3.76 -14.06 -8.97
N PRO A 79 -4.85 -14.63 -9.54
CA PRO A 79 -5.02 -15.05 -10.94
C PRO A 79 -5.40 -13.92 -11.89
N LYS A 80 -5.87 -12.79 -11.38
CA LYS A 80 -6.24 -11.63 -12.20
C LYS A 80 -5.51 -10.38 -11.72
N ALA A 81 -4.70 -9.84 -12.61
CA ALA A 81 -4.07 -8.56 -12.43
C ALA A 81 -5.09 -7.43 -12.22
N SER A 82 -5.02 -6.71 -11.10
CA SER A 82 -5.92 -5.60 -10.75
C SER A 82 -5.30 -4.69 -9.69
N ILE A 83 -5.57 -3.38 -9.78
CA ILE A 83 -5.15 -2.36 -8.82
C ILE A 83 -6.40 -1.72 -8.21
N PHE A 84 -6.42 -1.57 -6.88
CA PHE A 84 -7.53 -1.06 -6.09
C PHE A 84 -7.08 0.18 -5.31
N ARG A 85 -7.34 1.35 -5.90
CA ARG A 85 -6.97 2.65 -5.34
C ARG A 85 -7.98 3.11 -4.29
N PRO A 86 -7.58 4.00 -3.37
CA PRO A 86 -8.51 4.50 -2.36
C PRO A 86 -9.69 5.24 -2.98
N THR A 87 -10.89 5.00 -2.47
CA THR A 87 -12.14 5.58 -2.98
C THR A 87 -12.37 7.02 -2.54
N GLY A 88 -11.71 7.45 -1.45
CA GLY A 88 -12.06 8.70 -0.76
C GLY A 88 -13.41 8.65 -0.03
N ALA A 89 -14.06 7.48 0.04
CA ALA A 89 -15.46 7.33 0.47
C ALA A 89 -15.65 7.11 1.98
N ASN A 90 -14.61 7.25 2.80
CA ASN A 90 -14.73 7.18 4.27
C ASN A 90 -15.30 8.50 4.83
N SER A 91 -16.45 8.95 4.32
CA SER A 91 -17.17 10.14 4.77
C SER A 91 -18.24 9.76 5.81
N ASN A 92 -17.83 9.37 7.01
CA ASN A 92 -18.72 9.44 8.19
C ASN A 92 -18.53 10.81 8.86
N LEU A 93 -19.02 11.86 8.21
CA LEU A 93 -19.19 13.18 8.83
C LEU A 93 -20.68 13.40 9.07
N GLN A 94 -21.14 13.04 10.26
CA GLN A 94 -22.36 13.63 10.80
C GLN A 94 -21.98 15.04 11.31
N TRP A 95 -22.23 16.04 10.47
CA TRP A 95 -21.95 17.45 10.76
C TRP A 95 -22.92 17.95 11.85
N PRO A 96 -22.47 18.50 13.00
CA PRO A 96 -23.37 19.24 13.88
C PRO A 96 -23.72 20.58 13.19
N PRO A 97 -25.00 20.99 13.14
CA PRO A 97 -25.48 22.07 12.26
C PRO A 97 -25.09 23.50 12.64
N TYR A 98 -24.04 23.72 13.45
CA TYR A 98 -23.69 25.06 13.96
C TYR A 98 -22.17 25.32 13.93
N ALA A 99 -21.60 25.54 12.74
CA ALA A 99 -20.25 26.11 12.62
C ALA A 99 -20.22 27.16 11.50
N TYR A 100 -20.61 28.39 11.83
CA TYR A 100 -20.32 29.59 11.03
C TYR A 100 -18.97 30.14 11.47
N GLY A 101 -18.00 30.24 10.56
CA GLY A 101 -16.76 30.99 10.80
C GLY A 101 -15.52 30.26 10.31
N SER A 102 -14.79 30.94 9.44
CA SER A 102 -13.47 30.66 8.88
C SER A 102 -12.47 29.96 9.83
N VAL A 103 -12.51 28.63 9.82
CA VAL A 103 -11.40 27.71 10.06
C VAL A 103 -11.66 26.54 9.10
N ALA A 104 -10.77 26.30 8.15
CA ALA A 104 -10.80 25.06 7.39
C ALA A 104 -10.54 23.91 8.37
N VAL A 105 -11.61 23.35 8.92
CA VAL A 105 -11.57 22.14 9.75
C VAL A 105 -11.00 21.05 8.85
N TYR A 106 -9.81 20.56 9.21
CA TYR A 106 -9.22 19.36 8.62
C TYR A 106 -10.30 18.29 8.53
N VAL A 107 -10.76 18.00 7.32
CA VAL A 107 -11.63 16.85 7.07
C VAL A 107 -10.82 15.65 7.53
N ALA A 108 -11.30 14.99 8.58
CA ALA A 108 -10.66 13.83 9.15
C ALA A 108 -10.45 12.79 8.04
N ASN A 109 -9.20 12.66 7.61
CA ASN A 109 -8.68 11.72 6.64
C ASN A 109 -8.68 10.29 7.22
N ASN A 110 -9.79 9.83 7.81
CA ASN A 110 -9.92 8.46 8.31
C ASN A 110 -10.12 7.47 7.15
N MET A 111 -9.36 7.65 6.08
CA MET A 111 -9.15 6.61 5.10
C MET A 111 -8.21 5.62 5.78
N HIS A 112 -8.77 4.50 6.24
CA HIS A 112 -8.05 3.46 6.96
C HIS A 112 -7.07 2.76 6.01
N LEU A 113 -5.96 3.40 5.67
CA LEU A 113 -5.15 3.05 4.50
C LEU A 113 -4.15 1.95 4.82
N GLN A 114 -3.38 2.13 5.89
CA GLN A 114 -2.47 1.11 6.43
C GLN A 114 -2.35 1.20 7.95
N CYS A 115 -1.92 0.13 8.60
CA CYS A 115 -1.51 0.11 10.01
C CYS A 115 -0.41 -0.94 10.23
N ALA A 116 0.45 -0.71 11.21
CA ALA A 116 1.45 -1.68 11.63
C ALA A 116 1.56 -1.62 13.16
N VAL A 117 1.34 -2.74 13.85
CA VAL A 117 1.35 -2.78 15.32
C VAL A 117 2.25 -3.92 15.78
N ASN A 118 2.93 -3.73 16.91
CA ASN A 118 3.82 -4.72 17.55
C ASN A 118 3.29 -5.24 18.90
N PHE A 119 2.05 -4.89 19.25
CA PHE A 119 1.35 -5.33 20.45
C PHE A 119 -0.13 -5.48 20.12
N SER A 120 -0.83 -6.38 20.80
CA SER A 120 -2.29 -6.47 20.68
C SER A 120 -2.93 -5.31 21.43
N SER A 121 -3.65 -4.45 20.72
CA SER A 121 -4.58 -3.49 21.31
C SER A 121 -6.00 -4.06 21.24
N GLU A 122 -6.92 -3.56 22.07
CA GLU A 122 -8.36 -3.79 21.87
C GLU A 122 -8.83 -3.26 20.50
N THR A 123 -8.11 -2.28 19.94
CA THR A 123 -8.47 -1.58 18.71
C THR A 123 -7.85 -2.17 17.45
N ILE A 124 -6.63 -2.71 17.45
CA ILE A 124 -6.00 -3.24 16.21
C ILE A 124 -5.23 -4.52 16.52
N PRO A 125 -5.44 -5.60 15.73
CA PRO A 125 -4.68 -6.83 15.89
C PRO A 125 -3.19 -6.62 15.58
N ASN A 126 -2.33 -7.33 16.31
CA ASN A 126 -0.88 -7.24 16.15
C ASN A 126 -0.45 -7.74 14.76
N GLY A 127 0.13 -6.88 13.93
CA GLY A 127 0.45 -7.20 12.54
C GLY A 127 0.45 -6.01 11.58
N ILE A 128 0.34 -6.29 10.29
CA ILE A 128 0.32 -5.32 9.18
C ILE A 128 -1.06 -5.37 8.53
N GLY A 129 -1.71 -4.21 8.36
CA GLY A 129 -3.02 -4.10 7.74
C GLY A 129 -3.07 -3.03 6.66
N PHE A 130 -3.97 -3.22 5.70
CA PHE A 130 -4.34 -2.25 4.66
C PHE A 130 -5.86 -2.20 4.53
N GLY A 131 -6.44 -1.00 4.55
CA GLY A 131 -7.84 -0.83 4.17
C GLY A 131 -8.84 -1.32 5.21
N GLY A 132 -10.06 -0.80 5.14
CA GLY A 132 -11.22 -1.40 5.79
C GLY A 132 -11.47 -0.84 7.19
N ARG A 133 -11.64 -1.71 8.18
CA ARG A 133 -11.90 -1.34 9.57
C ARG A 133 -11.25 -2.38 10.49
N ILE A 134 -11.19 -2.05 11.76
CA ILE A 134 -10.74 -2.95 12.82
C ILE A 134 -11.39 -4.34 12.64
N ASN A 135 -10.57 -5.39 12.64
CA ASN A 135 -10.96 -6.79 12.43
C ASN A 135 -11.62 -7.13 11.07
N HIS A 136 -11.61 -6.20 10.10
CA HIS A 136 -12.12 -6.41 8.75
C HIS A 136 -11.28 -5.60 7.76
N PHE A 137 -10.04 -6.05 7.55
CA PHE A 137 -9.10 -5.37 6.68
C PHE A 137 -9.27 -5.79 5.23
N GLY A 138 -8.94 -4.88 4.29
CA GLY A 138 -8.79 -5.26 2.88
C GLY A 138 -7.70 -6.32 2.72
N MET A 139 -6.61 -6.15 3.46
CA MET A 139 -5.55 -7.15 3.63
C MET A 139 -4.94 -7.00 5.03
N PHE A 140 -4.68 -8.12 5.70
CA PHE A 140 -3.99 -8.15 6.98
C PHE A 140 -3.08 -9.38 7.09
N LEU A 141 -1.92 -9.19 7.70
CA LEU A 141 -0.98 -10.24 8.13
C LEU A 141 -0.74 -10.12 9.63
N SER A 142 -0.80 -11.25 10.35
CA SER A 142 -0.43 -11.32 11.76
C SER A 142 1.04 -10.98 11.98
N ALA A 143 1.43 -10.55 13.17
CA ALA A 143 2.83 -10.24 13.48
C ALA A 143 3.79 -11.46 13.38
N SER A 144 3.24 -12.68 13.38
CA SER A 144 3.95 -13.94 13.16
C SER A 144 4.07 -14.31 11.68
N PHE A 145 3.42 -13.57 10.76
CA PHE A 145 3.44 -13.79 9.31
C PHE A 145 3.05 -15.21 8.84
N ASP A 146 2.42 -15.98 9.71
CA ASP A 146 1.93 -17.33 9.43
C ASP A 146 0.46 -17.35 9.01
N GLN A 147 -0.27 -16.27 9.32
CA GLN A 147 -1.70 -16.14 9.13
C GLN A 147 -2.07 -14.72 8.72
N GLY A 148 -3.19 -14.59 8.03
CA GLY A 148 -3.75 -13.31 7.67
C GLY A 148 -5.18 -13.43 7.22
N HIS A 149 -5.72 -12.31 6.75
CA HIS A 149 -7.00 -12.31 6.07
C HIS A 149 -7.09 -11.21 5.02
N THR A 150 -8.01 -11.39 4.07
CA THR A 150 -8.41 -10.37 3.10
C THR A 150 -9.92 -10.39 2.97
N PHE A 151 -10.53 -9.21 3.02
CA PHE A 151 -11.96 -9.04 2.83
C PHE A 151 -12.23 -8.00 1.75
N SER A 152 -13.44 -8.04 1.20
CA SER A 152 -13.93 -6.88 0.46
C SER A 152 -13.95 -5.66 1.38
N CYS A 153 -13.39 -4.54 0.92
CA CYS A 153 -13.31 -3.31 1.70
C CYS A 153 -13.70 -2.07 0.90
N THR A 154 -14.39 -1.13 1.56
CA THR A 154 -14.87 0.12 0.94
C THR A 154 -13.75 1.13 0.73
N THR A 155 -12.69 1.08 1.55
CA THR A 155 -11.54 1.99 1.45
C THR A 155 -10.92 1.95 0.07
N PHE A 156 -10.75 0.76 -0.52
CA PHE A 156 -10.17 0.58 -1.84
C PHE A 156 -11.18 0.09 -2.90
N ASN A 157 -12.44 -0.14 -2.49
CA ASN A 157 -13.43 -0.88 -3.29
C ASN A 157 -12.86 -2.20 -3.84
N SER A 158 -12.05 -2.87 -3.03
CA SER A 158 -11.39 -4.12 -3.41
C SER A 158 -12.28 -5.32 -3.06
N PRO A 159 -12.23 -6.42 -3.84
CA PRO A 159 -12.77 -7.71 -3.43
C PRO A 159 -11.80 -8.41 -2.47
N CYS A 160 -12.18 -9.61 -2.01
CA CYS A 160 -11.22 -10.54 -1.41
C CYS A 160 -10.07 -10.82 -2.40
N LEU A 161 -8.82 -10.64 -1.96
CA LEU A 161 -7.64 -10.74 -2.82
C LEU A 161 -7.12 -12.17 -2.99
N SER A 162 -7.61 -13.11 -2.18
CA SER A 162 -7.31 -14.55 -2.24
C SER A 162 -8.56 -15.35 -2.62
N LYS A 163 -8.39 -16.66 -2.82
CA LYS A 163 -9.49 -17.62 -3.00
C LYS A 163 -10.47 -17.62 -1.83
N THR A 164 -9.97 -17.45 -0.61
CA THR A 164 -10.79 -17.39 0.61
C THR A 164 -10.33 -16.23 1.50
N ALA A 165 -11.18 -15.82 2.43
CA ALA A 165 -10.88 -14.68 3.29
C ALA A 165 -9.73 -14.93 4.26
N LYS A 166 -9.46 -16.18 4.65
CA LYS A 166 -8.31 -16.53 5.49
C LYS A 166 -7.14 -16.89 4.59
N ILE A 167 -5.97 -16.34 4.89
CA ILE A 167 -4.75 -16.60 4.12
C ILE A 167 -3.69 -17.22 5.01
N CYS A 168 -2.96 -18.17 4.43
CA CYS A 168 -1.72 -18.71 4.97
C CYS A 168 -0.61 -18.31 3.99
N PRO A 169 0.23 -17.31 4.32
CA PRO A 169 1.32 -16.90 3.45
C PRO A 169 2.29 -18.06 3.20
N GLU A 170 2.71 -18.21 1.94
CA GLU A 170 3.79 -19.10 1.53
C GLU A 170 5.08 -18.28 1.38
N VAL A 171 5.00 -17.13 0.71
CA VAL A 171 6.11 -16.19 0.52
C VAL A 171 5.63 -14.77 0.80
N ILE A 172 6.44 -14.03 1.53
CA ILE A 172 6.28 -12.58 1.75
C ILE A 172 7.57 -11.89 1.30
N GLU A 173 7.41 -10.87 0.47
CA GLU A 173 8.48 -9.99 0.02
C GLU A 173 8.11 -8.53 0.26
N CYS A 174 9.10 -7.71 0.61
CA CYS A 174 8.96 -6.27 0.66
C CYS A 174 10.06 -5.62 -0.18
N TRP A 175 9.67 -4.75 -1.10
CA TRP A 175 10.56 -4.07 -2.02
C TRP A 175 10.48 -2.57 -1.81
N GLY A 176 11.61 -1.88 -1.71
CA GLY A 176 11.70 -0.42 -1.76
C GLY A 176 11.90 0.03 -3.21
N VAL A 177 11.19 1.09 -3.61
CA VAL A 177 11.30 1.67 -4.97
C VAL A 177 12.12 2.96 -4.89
N VAL A 178 13.38 2.90 -5.30
CA VAL A 178 14.31 4.04 -5.26
C VAL A 178 14.27 4.78 -6.59
N ARG A 179 13.82 6.03 -6.59
CA ARG A 179 13.96 6.90 -7.77
C ARG A 179 15.37 7.48 -7.83
N LYS A 180 16.10 7.22 -8.93
CA LYS A 180 17.37 7.89 -9.19
C LYS A 180 17.12 9.23 -9.89
N GLY A 181 17.40 10.33 -9.17
CA GLY A 181 17.39 11.73 -9.63
C GLY A 181 16.24 12.52 -8.99
N LEU A 182 16.43 13.64 -8.28
CA LEU A 182 17.49 14.64 -8.23
C LEU A 182 17.83 14.97 -6.77
N GLU A 183 19.11 15.09 -6.45
CA GLU A 183 19.54 15.89 -5.30
C GLU A 183 19.07 17.34 -5.53
N GLN A 184 18.22 17.81 -4.62
CA GLN A 184 18.06 19.21 -4.23
C GLN A 184 17.83 20.23 -5.36
N GLU A 185 16.56 20.58 -5.63
CA GLU A 185 16.21 21.97 -5.93
C GLU A 185 14.74 22.28 -5.57
N THR A 186 14.56 23.49 -5.06
CA THR A 186 13.42 24.03 -4.33
C THR A 186 12.15 24.22 -5.17
N THR A 187 10.99 24.06 -4.51
CA THR A 187 9.68 24.69 -4.80
C THR A 187 9.30 24.88 -6.26
N ASP A 188 8.30 24.12 -6.75
CA ASP A 188 7.10 24.75 -7.29
C ASP A 188 5.92 23.77 -7.45
N VAL A 189 4.74 24.30 -7.14
CA VAL A 189 3.45 23.61 -7.15
C VAL A 189 3.01 23.35 -8.59
N VAL A 190 2.83 22.09 -8.98
CA VAL A 190 1.95 21.75 -10.12
C VAL A 190 1.03 20.58 -9.73
N LYS A 191 -0.28 20.88 -9.75
CA LYS A 191 -1.35 19.90 -9.58
C LYS A 191 -1.25 18.85 -10.68
N GLY A 192 -1.00 17.60 -10.28
CA GLY A 192 -0.87 16.49 -11.21
C GLY A 192 -2.08 16.35 -12.13
N THR A 193 -1.83 16.37 -13.43
CA THR A 193 -2.87 16.26 -14.46
C THR A 193 -3.30 14.82 -14.66
N VAL A 194 -4.49 14.61 -15.22
CA VAL A 194 -5.04 13.27 -15.52
C VAL A 194 -4.07 12.41 -16.35
N LEU A 195 -3.29 13.04 -17.24
CA LEU A 195 -2.27 12.38 -18.06
C LEU A 195 -1.12 11.79 -17.26
N GLU A 196 -0.72 12.39 -16.14
CA GLU A 196 0.34 11.87 -15.29
C GLU A 196 -0.13 10.64 -14.52
N ARG A 197 -1.37 10.65 -14.02
CA ARG A 197 -1.99 9.48 -13.39
C ARG A 197 -2.03 8.27 -14.32
N PHE A 198 -2.36 8.47 -15.60
CA PHE A 198 -2.36 7.39 -16.58
C PHE A 198 -0.96 6.86 -16.91
N LYS A 199 0.07 7.71 -16.86
CA LYS A 199 1.47 7.29 -17.06
C LYS A 199 1.97 6.49 -15.86
N GLU A 200 1.69 6.97 -14.64
CA GLU A 200 1.97 6.26 -13.39
C GLU A 200 1.26 4.91 -13.35
N ASP A 201 -0.02 4.84 -13.70
CA ASP A 201 -0.78 3.58 -13.74
C ASP A 201 -0.17 2.57 -14.71
N ARG A 202 0.20 3.02 -15.93
CA ARG A 202 0.86 2.15 -16.92
C ARG A 202 2.24 1.69 -16.43
N HIS A 203 3.00 2.57 -15.80
CA HIS A 203 4.29 2.21 -15.22
C HIS A 203 4.11 1.22 -14.08
N MET A 204 3.16 1.43 -13.16
CA MET A 204 2.86 0.47 -12.11
C MET A 204 2.43 -0.89 -12.68
N LEU A 205 1.58 -0.92 -13.70
CA LEU A 205 1.20 -2.19 -14.35
C LEU A 205 2.39 -2.88 -15.04
N ASN A 206 3.32 -2.13 -15.63
CA ASN A 206 4.59 -2.67 -16.13
C ASN A 206 5.46 -3.21 -14.97
N LEU A 207 5.55 -2.45 -13.88
CA LEU A 207 6.37 -2.73 -12.69
C LEU A 207 5.90 -3.97 -11.94
N VAL A 208 4.58 -4.24 -11.92
CA VAL A 208 4.04 -5.47 -11.32
C VAL A 208 3.83 -6.61 -12.32
N GLY A 209 4.45 -6.52 -13.51
CA GLY A 209 4.52 -7.59 -14.49
C GLY A 209 3.22 -7.86 -15.28
N ILE A 210 2.26 -6.93 -15.24
CA ILE A 210 0.91 -7.11 -15.77
C ILE A 210 0.82 -6.74 -17.27
N ALA A 211 1.72 -5.90 -17.77
CA ALA A 211 1.53 -5.28 -19.08
C ALA A 211 1.80 -6.16 -20.32
N ASN A 212 2.30 -7.39 -20.13
CA ASN A 212 2.59 -8.31 -21.23
C ASN A 212 1.76 -9.62 -21.19
N ALA A 213 0.70 -9.68 -20.38
CA ALA A 213 -0.20 -10.85 -20.33
C ALA A 213 -1.44 -10.66 -21.21
N SER A 214 -1.23 -10.28 -22.47
CA SER A 214 -2.26 -10.33 -23.51
C SER A 214 -1.61 -10.49 -24.88
N GLU A 215 -1.30 -11.73 -25.21
CA GLU A 215 -1.43 -12.29 -26.57
C GLU A 215 -2.48 -13.40 -26.55
#